data_AF-A0A1J3IKA9-F1
#
_entry.id   AF-A0A1J3IKA9-F1
#
_cell.length_a   1.000
_cell.length_b   1.000
_cell.length_c   1.000
_cell.angle_alpha   90.00
_cell.angle_beta   90.00
_cell.angle_gamma   90.00
#
_symmetry.space_group_name_H-M   'P 1'
#
loop_
_entity.id
_entity.type
_entity.pdbx_description
1 polymer ?
#
loop_
_entity_poly.entity_id
_entity_poly.type
_entity_poly.pdbx_seq_one_letter_code
_entity_poly.pdbx_strand_id
1 'polypeptide(L)'
;MEMPTPNVQNEQVKNVEAKAQEGATITVQTTNDQNQRITTTTTTNYEQAQFKSHTDWRLRALSATNMLMRTNNVWTNSEDIKESGFTYIMPKNLLKRFVCISDLKIQIFGYLYGVTIEGTIREIRTIVLVPQVGSRDGITVPYQLP
;
A
#
# COMPACT_ATOMS: atom_id res chain seq x y z
N MET A 1 -54.20 1.50 -8.91
CA MET A 1 -53.26 2.32 -8.11
C MET A 1 -52.36 3.00 -9.14
N GLU A 2 -52.58 4.29 -9.39
CA GLU A 2 -51.90 5.04 -10.44
C GLU A 2 -50.42 5.24 -10.09
N MET A 3 -49.52 4.98 -11.04
CA MET A 3 -48.10 5.27 -10.89
C MET A 3 -47.89 6.78 -10.96
N PRO A 4 -47.21 7.41 -9.98
CA PRO A 4 -46.93 8.83 -10.03
C PRO A 4 -45.98 9.16 -11.19
N THR A 5 -46.17 10.34 -11.78
CA THR A 5 -45.40 10.81 -12.94
C THR A 5 -43.94 11.13 -12.58
N PRO A 6 -42.99 11.01 -13.54
CA PRO A 6 -41.54 11.10 -13.28
C PRO A 6 -41.06 12.40 -12.59
N ASN A 7 -41.82 13.50 -12.72
CA ASN A 7 -41.47 14.78 -12.09
C ASN A 7 -41.53 14.73 -10.56
N VAL A 8 -42.44 13.96 -9.97
CA VAL A 8 -42.57 13.87 -8.51
C VAL A 8 -41.37 13.13 -7.89
N GLN A 9 -40.76 12.21 -8.64
CA GLN A 9 -39.56 11.48 -8.24
C GLN A 9 -38.33 12.41 -8.19
N ASN A 10 -38.17 13.30 -9.17
CA ASN A 10 -37.00 14.21 -9.23
C ASN A 10 -37.02 15.30 -8.16
N GLU A 11 -38.20 15.83 -7.80
CA GLU A 11 -38.32 16.78 -6.68
C GLU A 11 -38.03 16.12 -5.32
N GLN A 12 -38.41 14.84 -5.17
CA GLN A 12 -38.07 14.07 -3.97
C GLN A 12 -36.56 13.79 -3.87
N VAL A 13 -35.89 13.49 -4.98
CA VAL A 13 -34.43 13.23 -5.01
C VAL A 13 -33.64 14.50 -4.63
N LYS A 14 -34.07 15.67 -5.12
CA LYS A 14 -33.41 16.95 -4.81
C LYS A 14 -33.58 17.36 -3.33
N ASN A 15 -34.73 17.02 -2.73
CA ASN A 15 -34.99 17.24 -1.30
C ASN A 15 -34.26 16.23 -0.39
N VAL A 16 -33.83 15.07 -0.91
CA VAL A 16 -32.99 14.09 -0.20
C VAL A 16 -31.53 14.54 -0.18
N GLU A 17 -31.02 15.14 -1.26
CA GLU A 17 -29.65 15.67 -1.31
C GLU A 17 -29.45 16.85 -0.36
N ALA A 18 -30.43 17.72 -0.19
CA ALA A 18 -30.37 18.84 0.74
C ALA A 18 -30.37 18.40 2.23
N LYS A 19 -30.90 17.22 2.55
CA LYS A 19 -30.91 16.66 3.92
C LYS A 19 -29.69 15.81 4.26
N ALA A 20 -28.83 15.51 3.29
CA ALA A 20 -27.61 14.73 3.51
C ALA A 20 -26.49 15.52 4.23
N GLN A 21 -26.63 16.84 4.39
CA GLN A 21 -25.65 17.67 5.09
C GLN A 21 -25.79 17.69 6.62
N GLU A 22 -26.91 17.20 7.18
CA GLU A 22 -27.11 17.07 8.63
C GLU A 22 -27.31 15.60 8.98
N GLY A 23 -26.22 14.87 9.24
CA GLY A 23 -26.21 13.55 9.89
C GLY A 23 -27.47 12.71 9.72
N ALA A 24 -27.82 12.37 8.47
CA ALA A 24 -29.12 11.79 8.16
C ALA A 24 -29.21 10.35 8.68
N THR A 25 -30.13 10.12 9.60
CA THR A 25 -30.49 8.80 10.13
C THR A 25 -31.19 7.99 9.03
N ILE A 26 -30.55 6.92 8.53
CA ILE A 26 -31.16 6.03 7.54
C ILE A 26 -32.02 5.01 8.27
N THR A 27 -33.33 5.04 8.00
CA THR A 27 -34.27 4.05 8.52
C THR A 27 -34.61 3.07 7.39
N VAL A 28 -34.19 1.81 7.52
CA VAL A 28 -34.53 0.74 6.57
C VAL A 28 -35.71 -0.04 7.14
N GLN A 29 -36.80 -0.12 6.38
CA GLN A 29 -37.94 -0.97 6.72
C GLN A 29 -37.85 -2.27 5.94
N THR A 30 -37.86 -3.40 6.64
CA THR A 30 -37.91 -4.73 6.04
C THR A 30 -39.08 -5.50 6.61
N THR A 31 -39.77 -6.27 5.77
CA THR A 31 -40.94 -7.06 6.18
C THR A 31 -40.54 -8.52 6.29
N ASN A 32 -40.82 -9.16 7.42
CA ASN A 32 -40.58 -10.60 7.61
C ASN A 32 -41.70 -11.43 6.94
N ASP A 33 -41.51 -12.74 6.76
CA ASP A 33 -42.42 -13.67 6.09
C ASP A 33 -43.83 -13.76 6.72
N GLN A 34 -43.98 -13.21 7.94
CA GLN A 34 -45.26 -13.08 8.66
C GLN A 34 -45.89 -11.68 8.55
N ASN A 35 -45.50 -10.88 7.54
CA ASN A 35 -45.99 -9.52 7.28
C ASN A 35 -45.79 -8.50 8.42
N GLN A 36 -44.89 -8.77 9.37
CA GLN A 36 -44.51 -7.80 10.40
C GLN A 36 -43.45 -6.83 9.88
N ARG A 37 -43.69 -5.53 10.07
CA ARG A 37 -42.76 -4.46 9.69
C ARG A 37 -41.68 -4.29 10.75
N ILE A 38 -40.44 -4.61 10.41
CA ILE A 38 -39.27 -4.34 11.25
C ILE A 38 -38.66 -3.02 10.77
N THR A 39 -38.57 -2.04 11.67
CA THR A 39 -37.97 -0.73 11.39
C THR A 39 -36.60 -0.69 12.07
N THR A 40 -35.53 -0.80 11.29
CA THR A 40 -34.16 -0.72 11.80
C THR A 40 -33.61 0.67 11.54
N THR A 41 -33.33 1.40 12.62
CA THR A 41 -32.81 2.77 12.59
C THR A 41 -31.31 2.75 12.87
N THR A 42 -30.49 2.91 11.84
CA THR A 42 -29.02 2.95 12.00
C THR A 42 -28.56 4.41 12.12
N THR A 43 -28.04 4.80 13.29
CA THR A 43 -27.68 6.20 13.66
C THR A 43 -26.18 6.49 13.64
N THR A 44 -25.38 5.76 12.86
CA THR A 44 -23.92 5.95 12.86
C THR A 44 -23.34 6.22 11.47
N ASN A 45 -22.90 7.46 11.24
CA ASN A 45 -22.07 7.90 10.09
C ASN A 45 -20.80 7.06 9.85
N TYR A 46 -20.42 6.22 10.82
CA TYR A 46 -19.26 5.34 10.74
C TYR A 46 -19.32 4.34 9.57
N GLU A 47 -20.51 3.88 9.17
CA GLU A 47 -20.67 2.87 8.11
C GLU A 47 -20.69 3.47 6.68
N GLN A 48 -20.88 4.79 6.53
CA GLN A 48 -20.79 5.46 5.22
C GLN A 48 -19.36 5.80 4.81
N ALA A 49 -18.42 5.83 5.75
CA ALA A 49 -17.00 5.92 5.44
C ALA A 49 -16.52 4.57 4.89
N GLN A 50 -16.84 4.29 3.63
CA GLN A 50 -16.26 3.17 2.89
C GLN A 50 -14.74 3.28 3.01
N PHE A 51 -14.12 2.39 3.80
CA PHE A 51 -12.68 2.31 3.94
C PHE A 51 -12.08 2.05 2.56
N LYS A 52 -11.69 3.13 1.86
CA LYS A 52 -10.88 3.05 0.66
C LYS A 52 -9.44 3.05 1.12
N SER A 53 -8.77 1.92 0.97
CA SER A 53 -7.32 1.88 0.98
C SER A 53 -6.81 2.94 0.00
N HIS A 54 -6.26 4.04 0.51
CA HIS A 54 -5.64 5.11 -0.29
C HIS A 54 -4.46 4.60 -1.15
N THR A 55 -4.05 3.35 -0.95
CA THR A 55 -2.98 2.70 -1.69
C THR A 55 -3.57 1.71 -2.68
N ASP A 56 -3.58 2.07 -3.96
CA ASP A 56 -3.96 1.16 -5.05
C ASP A 56 -2.86 0.10 -5.23
N TRP A 57 -2.98 -0.99 -4.48
CA TRP A 57 -2.05 -2.11 -4.52
C TRP A 57 -2.01 -2.78 -5.90
N ARG A 58 -3.09 -2.69 -6.70
CA ARG A 58 -3.16 -3.31 -8.03
C ARG A 58 -2.26 -2.56 -9.00
N LEU A 59 -2.36 -1.24 -9.04
CA LEU A 59 -1.50 -0.43 -9.90
C LEU A 59 -0.02 -0.58 -9.53
N ARG A 60 0.28 -0.70 -8.24
CA ARG A 60 1.65 -0.98 -7.77
C ARG A 60 2.13 -2.37 -8.19
N ALA A 61 1.31 -3.40 -8.02
CA ALA A 61 1.66 -4.76 -8.44
C ALA A 61 1.95 -4.84 -9.94
N LEU A 62 1.14 -4.16 -10.77
CA LEU A 62 1.41 -4.03 -12.20
C LEU A 62 2.73 -3.30 -12.46
N SER A 63 3.00 -2.20 -11.76
CA SER A 63 4.24 -1.43 -11.92
C SER A 63 5.49 -2.20 -11.47
N ALA A 64 5.38 -3.04 -10.45
CA ALA A 64 6.48 -3.86 -9.92
C ALA A 64 7.03 -4.86 -10.96
N THR A 65 6.21 -5.28 -11.93
CA THR A 65 6.66 -6.13 -13.06
C THR A 65 7.79 -5.49 -13.89
N ASN A 66 7.86 -4.15 -13.89
CA ASN A 66 8.88 -3.41 -14.64
C ASN A 66 10.19 -3.22 -13.86
N MET A 67 10.29 -3.69 -12.60
CA MET A 67 11.52 -3.55 -11.81
C MET A 67 12.73 -4.22 -12.45
N LEU A 68 12.51 -5.35 -13.15
CA LEU A 68 13.58 -6.07 -13.85
C LEU A 68 14.31 -5.17 -14.87
N MET A 69 13.57 -4.34 -15.60
CA MET A 69 14.13 -3.46 -16.64
C MET A 69 15.10 -2.42 -16.06
N ARG A 70 14.89 -2.01 -14.81
CA ARG A 70 15.77 -1.06 -14.11
C ARG A 70 17.15 -1.65 -13.81
N THR A 71 17.24 -2.98 -13.68
CA THR A 71 18.50 -3.64 -13.36
C THR A 71 19.52 -3.67 -14.51
N ASN A 72 19.10 -3.28 -15.72
CA ASN A 72 19.99 -3.18 -16.87
C ASN A 72 20.91 -1.96 -16.76
N ASN A 73 20.39 -0.85 -16.20
CA ASN A 73 21.10 0.42 -16.10
C ASN A 73 21.25 0.81 -14.62
N VAL A 74 22.37 0.39 -14.03
CA VAL A 74 22.72 0.70 -12.64
C VAL A 74 23.94 1.62 -12.66
N TRP A 75 23.81 2.80 -12.05
CA TRP A 75 24.88 3.76 -11.89
C TRP A 75 25.32 3.81 -10.43
N THR A 76 26.61 4.02 -10.21
CA THR A 76 27.20 4.20 -8.88
C THR A 76 27.78 5.60 -8.79
N ASN A 77 27.59 6.30 -7.67
CA ASN A 77 28.27 7.56 -7.46
C ASN A 77 29.77 7.28 -7.16
N SER A 78 30.66 8.03 -7.81
CA SER A 78 32.11 7.93 -7.64
C SER A 78 32.68 9.01 -6.72
N GLU A 79 31.86 9.98 -6.29
CA GLU A 79 32.32 11.18 -5.58
C GLU A 79 32.77 10.90 -4.12
N ASP A 80 32.37 9.77 -3.54
CA ASP A 80 32.64 9.43 -2.12
C ASP A 80 33.79 8.40 -1.92
N ILE A 81 34.65 8.20 -2.91
CA ILE A 81 35.79 7.27 -2.79
C ILE A 81 36.86 7.90 -1.88
N LYS A 82 36.86 7.49 -0.61
CA LYS A 82 37.90 7.85 0.37
C LYS A 82 39.00 6.80 0.36
N GLU A 83 40.26 7.22 0.21
CA GLU A 83 41.43 6.32 0.24
C GLU A 83 41.57 5.54 1.56
N SER A 84 41.04 6.06 2.68
CA SER A 84 41.10 5.42 4.00
C SER A 84 39.87 4.58 4.37
N GLY A 85 38.93 4.38 3.44
CA GLY A 85 37.66 3.67 3.69
C GLY A 85 37.69 2.16 3.43
N PHE A 86 36.60 1.48 3.85
CA PHE A 86 36.33 0.12 3.38
C PHE A 86 35.67 0.16 2.00
N THR A 87 36.12 -0.72 1.10
CA THR A 87 35.53 -0.89 -0.23
C THR A 87 34.59 -2.07 -0.21
N TYR A 88 33.30 -1.84 -0.50
CA TYR A 88 32.29 -2.88 -0.55
C TYR A 88 32.02 -3.34 -1.98
N ILE A 89 32.11 -4.65 -2.21
CA ILE A 89 31.81 -5.28 -3.49
C ILE A 89 30.44 -5.95 -3.40
N MET A 90 29.50 -5.54 -4.25
CA MET A 90 28.16 -6.12 -4.35
C MET A 90 28.01 -7.01 -5.60
N PRO A 91 27.70 -8.31 -5.44
CA PRO A 91 27.40 -9.20 -6.57
C PRO A 91 26.15 -8.76 -7.33
N LYS A 92 26.25 -8.67 -8.66
CA LYS A 92 25.15 -8.19 -9.52
C LYS A 92 23.91 -9.07 -9.45
N ASN A 93 24.04 -10.38 -9.23
CA ASN A 93 22.91 -11.30 -9.09
C ASN A 93 22.07 -11.01 -7.84
N LEU A 94 22.71 -10.67 -6.72
CA LEU A 94 22.02 -10.30 -5.49
C LEU A 94 21.29 -8.97 -5.66
N LEU A 95 21.97 -7.97 -6.21
CA LEU A 95 21.37 -6.66 -6.50
C LEU A 95 20.15 -6.80 -7.43
N LYS A 96 20.30 -7.55 -8.53
CA LYS A 96 19.21 -7.82 -9.48
C LYS A 96 17.99 -8.43 -8.79
N ARG A 97 18.20 -9.49 -8.00
CA ARG A 97 17.12 -10.15 -7.27
C ARG A 97 16.45 -9.22 -6.27
N PHE A 98 17.25 -8.45 -5.52
CA PHE A 98 16.73 -7.51 -4.53
C PHE A 98 15.87 -6.40 -5.15
N VAL A 99 16.30 -5.84 -6.29
CA VAL A 99 15.50 -4.86 -7.03
C VAL A 99 14.22 -5.49 -7.59
N CYS A 100 14.27 -6.72 -8.11
CA CYS A 100 13.08 -7.39 -8.66
C CYS A 100 11.96 -7.63 -7.64
N ILE A 101 12.29 -7.83 -6.36
CA ILE A 101 11.30 -8.04 -5.29
C ILE A 101 10.85 -6.74 -4.61
N SER A 102 11.35 -5.59 -5.06
CA SER A 102 11.06 -4.28 -4.47
C SER A 102 9.79 -3.62 -5.03
N ASP A 103 9.39 -2.50 -4.42
CA ASP A 103 8.26 -1.65 -4.85
C ASP A 103 8.73 -0.23 -5.20
N LEU A 104 7.97 0.49 -6.03
CA LEU A 104 8.33 1.85 -6.47
C LEU A 104 7.96 2.92 -5.43
N LYS A 105 7.01 2.65 -4.54
CA LYS A 105 6.46 3.63 -3.59
C LYS A 105 6.88 3.34 -2.16
N ILE A 106 7.09 2.08 -1.82
CA ILE A 106 7.41 1.63 -0.47
C ILE A 106 8.82 1.08 -0.43
N GLN A 107 9.56 1.45 0.61
CA GLN A 107 10.93 0.99 0.80
C GLN A 107 10.96 -0.46 1.31
N ILE A 108 11.98 -1.21 0.87
CA ILE A 108 12.30 -2.54 1.39
C ILE A 108 13.74 -2.55 1.94
N PHE A 109 13.98 -3.43 2.89
CA PHE A 109 15.20 -3.54 3.68
C PHE A 109 15.78 -4.95 3.60
N GLY A 110 17.10 -5.05 3.64
CA GLY A 110 17.80 -6.33 3.79
C GLY A 110 19.13 -6.15 4.51
N TYR A 111 19.45 -7.08 5.41
CA TYR A 111 20.75 -7.12 6.08
C TYR A 111 21.82 -7.66 5.12
N LEU A 112 22.98 -7.01 5.09
CA LEU A 112 24.11 -7.42 4.27
C LEU A 112 25.11 -8.22 5.11
N TYR A 113 25.37 -9.45 4.69
CA TYR A 113 26.42 -10.29 5.27
C TYR A 113 27.48 -10.56 4.23
N GLY A 114 28.72 -10.52 4.66
CA GLY A 114 29.88 -10.56 3.79
C GLY A 114 31.13 -11.00 4.52
N VAL A 115 32.20 -11.17 3.75
CA VAL A 115 33.51 -11.59 4.24
C VAL A 115 34.55 -10.59 3.77
N THR A 116 35.61 -10.46 4.54
CA THR A 116 36.76 -9.63 4.16
C THR A 116 37.67 -10.49 3.30
N ILE A 117 37.95 -10.04 2.09
CA ILE A 117 38.85 -10.76 1.20
C ILE A 117 40.27 -10.40 1.60
N GLU A 118 40.64 -9.13 1.41
CA GLU A 118 41.99 -8.63 1.63
C GLU A 118 41.93 -7.19 2.15
N GLY A 119 42.75 -6.88 3.17
CA GLY A 119 42.90 -5.54 3.71
C GLY A 119 41.56 -4.85 4.03
N THR A 120 41.22 -3.83 3.26
CA THR A 120 40.00 -3.00 3.42
C THR A 120 38.83 -3.40 2.52
N ILE A 121 38.96 -4.48 1.74
CA ILE A 121 37.94 -4.93 0.79
C ILE A 121 36.97 -5.90 1.46
N ARG A 122 35.68 -5.54 1.47
CA ARG A 122 34.58 -6.35 1.99
C ARG A 122 33.70 -6.82 0.84
N GLU A 123 33.56 -8.14 0.69
CA GLU A 123 32.66 -8.74 -0.31
C GLU A 123 31.32 -9.08 0.34
N ILE A 124 30.23 -8.57 -0.23
CA ILE A 124 28.87 -8.94 0.19
C ILE A 124 28.53 -10.28 -0.44
N ARG A 125 28.17 -11.28 0.39
CA ARG A 125 27.82 -12.62 -0.09
C ARG A 125 26.35 -12.94 0.00
N THR A 126 25.63 -12.28 0.91
CA THR A 126 24.23 -12.60 1.16
C THR A 126 23.45 -11.35 1.59
N ILE A 127 22.20 -11.29 1.15
CA ILE A 127 21.20 -10.33 1.61
C ILE A 127 20.15 -11.13 2.36
N VAL A 128 19.96 -10.85 3.65
CA VAL A 128 18.95 -11.50 4.49
C VAL A 128 17.74 -10.59 4.61
N LEU A 129 16.59 -11.10 4.20
CA LEU A 129 15.30 -10.43 4.36
C LEU A 129 14.65 -10.93 5.65
N VAL A 130 14.24 -10.00 6.49
CA VAL A 130 13.44 -10.25 7.68
C VAL A 130 11.99 -9.84 7.43
N PRO A 131 11.03 -10.34 8.24
CA PRO A 131 9.70 -9.77 8.29
C PRO A 131 9.81 -8.25 8.46
N GLN A 132 9.12 -7.48 7.62
CA GLN A 132 9.28 -6.02 7.61
C GLN A 132 8.01 -5.35 7.12
N VAL A 133 7.78 -4.13 7.60
CA VAL A 133 6.70 -3.25 7.14
C VAL A 133 7.33 -1.96 6.64
N GLY A 134 7.32 -1.77 5.32
CA GLY A 134 7.83 -0.56 4.69
C GLY A 134 6.79 0.56 4.63
N SER A 135 7.26 1.80 4.67
CA SER A 135 6.53 3.02 4.33
C SER A 135 7.29 3.80 3.24
N ARG A 136 6.82 5.01 2.89
CA ARG A 136 7.54 5.89 1.96
C ARG A 136 8.82 6.47 2.58
N ASP A 137 8.79 6.67 3.89
CA ASP A 137 9.79 7.45 4.63
C ASP A 137 10.65 6.58 5.56
N GLY A 138 10.31 5.30 5.74
CA GLY A 138 11.08 4.39 6.58
C GLY A 138 10.58 2.96 6.56
N ILE A 139 11.20 2.11 7.37
CA ILE A 139 10.94 0.68 7.43
C ILE A 139 10.94 0.24 8.89
N THR A 140 9.96 -0.57 9.28
CA THR A 140 9.92 -1.24 10.57
C THR A 140 10.35 -2.69 10.42
N VAL A 141 11.33 -3.11 11.22
CA VAL A 141 11.87 -4.47 11.26
C VAL A 141 11.92 -4.99 12.71
N PRO A 142 11.92 -6.31 12.92
CA PRO A 142 12.15 -6.92 14.23
C PRO A 142 13.48 -6.49 14.84
N TYR A 143 13.51 -6.43 16.18
CA TYR A 143 14.73 -6.13 16.94
C TYR A 143 15.78 -7.24 16.87
N GLN A 144 15.36 -8.49 16.65
CA GLN A 144 16.28 -9.62 16.58
C GLN A 144 17.01 -9.62 15.24
N LEU A 145 18.34 -9.62 15.32
CA LEU A 145 19.20 -9.78 14.15
C LEU A 145 19.19 -11.24 13.66
N PRO A 146 19.26 -11.46 12.34
CA PRO A 146 19.47 -12.78 11.75
C PRO A 146 20.84 -13.41 12.05
#